data_AF-A0A1Q9W176-F1
#
_entry.id   AF-A0A1Q9W176-F1
#
_cell.length_a   1.000
_cell.length_b   1.000
_cell.length_c   1.000
_cell.angle_alpha   90.00
_cell.angle_beta   90.00
_cell.angle_gamma   90.00
#
_symmetry.space_group_name_H-M   'P 1'
#
loop_
_entity.id
_entity.type
_entity.pdbx_description
1 polymer ?
#
loop_
_entity_poly.entity_id
_entity_poly.type
_entity_poly.pdbx_seq_one_letter_code
_entity_poly.pdbx_strand_id
1 'polypeptide(L)'
;MPYSDQDPGSREQYIEVWNDLVSTRDLTWSLLICGVTTAAALAVATLLSSSEFFWGLGGAVVGFVICVAVFTPKRTVRITDGTAGTSVGTTDTTAGESGDPA
;
A
#
# COMPACT_ATOMS: atom_id res chain seq x y z
N MET A 1 15.50 4.83 -28.35
CA MET A 1 14.99 5.79 -27.35
C MET A 1 15.52 5.38 -25.97
N PRO A 2 16.55 6.06 -25.42
CA PRO A 2 17.10 5.69 -24.12
C PRO A 2 16.19 6.24 -23.02
N TYR A 3 15.73 5.33 -22.17
CA TYR A 3 14.97 5.64 -20.96
C TYR A 3 15.90 6.39 -20.00
N SER A 4 15.61 7.67 -19.80
CA SER A 4 16.31 8.52 -18.84
C SER A 4 15.63 8.34 -17.49
N ASP A 5 16.10 7.41 -16.67
CA ASP A 5 15.72 7.33 -15.27
C ASP A 5 16.26 8.55 -14.51
N GLN A 6 15.38 9.53 -14.32
CA GLN A 6 15.38 10.46 -13.18
C GLN A 6 15.24 9.61 -11.89
N ASP A 7 15.77 9.85 -10.70
CA ASP A 7 16.39 10.97 -9.99
C ASP A 7 17.08 10.37 -8.72
N PRO A 8 18.28 10.79 -8.28
CA PRO A 8 18.96 10.26 -7.09
C PRO A 8 18.35 10.68 -5.73
N GLY A 9 17.12 11.20 -5.67
CA GLY A 9 16.57 11.92 -4.51
C GLY A 9 15.38 11.30 -3.76
N SER A 10 14.75 10.20 -4.20
CA SER A 10 13.54 9.70 -3.51
C SER A 10 13.40 8.17 -3.46
N ARG A 11 14.41 7.50 -2.87
CA ARG A 11 14.26 6.09 -2.48
C ARG A 11 13.31 6.00 -1.28
N GLU A 12 12.01 5.88 -1.52
CA GLU A 12 11.10 5.30 -0.54
C GLU A 12 11.59 3.87 -0.27
N GLN A 13 12.25 3.67 0.86
CA GLN A 13 12.80 2.38 1.26
C GLN A 13 11.66 1.47 1.74
N TYR A 14 11.03 0.80 0.78
CA TYR A 14 10.14 -0.33 1.04
C TYR A 14 10.99 -1.55 1.38
N ILE A 15 10.66 -2.21 2.49
CA ILE A 15 11.29 -3.45 2.94
C ILE A 15 10.28 -4.59 2.79
N GLU A 16 10.74 -5.72 2.26
CA GLU A 16 9.95 -6.95 2.21
C GLU A 16 9.92 -7.59 3.60
N VAL A 17 8.75 -7.58 4.22
CA VAL A 17 8.51 -8.19 5.53
C VAL A 17 7.39 -9.20 5.34
N TRP A 18 7.71 -10.50 5.48
CA TRP A 18 6.71 -11.57 5.51
C TRP A 18 5.85 -11.59 4.22
N ASN A 19 6.50 -11.40 3.07
CA ASN A 19 5.88 -11.30 1.75
C ASN A 19 5.00 -10.04 1.54
N ASP A 20 5.09 -9.02 2.41
CA ASP A 20 4.45 -7.71 2.20
C ASP A 20 5.49 -6.61 2.00
N LEU A 21 5.16 -5.63 1.15
CA LEU A 21 5.99 -4.47 0.85
C LEU A 21 5.60 -3.34 1.80
N VAL A 22 6.34 -3.21 2.91
CA VAL A 22 6.06 -2.18 3.92
C VAL A 22 7.04 -1.02 3.81
N SER A 23 6.54 0.21 3.92
CA SER A 23 7.39 1.40 4.02
C SER A 23 8.07 1.43 5.38
N THR A 24 9.40 1.50 5.41
CA THR A 24 10.19 1.52 6.66
C THR A 24 9.82 2.72 7.54
N ARG A 25 9.44 3.85 6.93
CA ARG A 25 9.02 5.05 7.66
C ARG A 25 7.70 4.82 8.38
N ASP A 26 6.70 4.30 7.68
CA ASP A 26 5.36 4.04 8.25
C ASP A 26 5.45 3.02 9.38
N LEU A 27 6.25 1.96 9.19
CA LEU A 27 6.51 0.93 10.20
C LEU A 27 7.12 1.53 11.47
N THR A 28 8.16 2.34 11.30
CA THR A 28 8.87 2.96 12.44
C THR A 28 7.94 3.90 13.20
N TRP A 29 7.18 4.74 12.50
CA TRP A 29 6.20 5.64 13.14
C TRP A 29 5.12 4.88 13.89
N SER A 30 4.58 3.81 13.31
CA SER A 30 3.58 2.97 13.98
C SER A 30 4.12 2.36 15.27
N LEU A 31 5.34 1.82 15.22
CA LEU A 31 6.01 1.26 16.39
C LEU A 31 6.24 2.30 17.48
N LEU A 32 6.69 3.50 17.11
CA LEU A 32 6.91 4.58 18.07
C LEU A 32 5.62 5.02 18.75
N ILE A 33 4.53 5.17 18.00
CA ILE A 33 3.22 5.55 18.56
C ILE A 33 2.74 4.50 19.57
N CYS A 34 2.77 3.22 19.20
CA CYS A 34 2.43 2.11 20.09
C CYS A 34 3.35 2.05 21.32
N GLY A 35 4.66 2.24 21.13
CA GLY A 35 5.63 2.23 22.21
C GLY A 35 5.42 3.37 23.22
N VAL A 36 5.22 4.60 22.74
CA VAL A 36 5.00 5.78 23.58
C VAL A 36 3.69 5.67 24.36
N THR A 37 2.61 5.24 23.71
CA THR A 37 1.32 5.04 24.37
C THR A 37 1.37 3.92 25.42
N THR A 38 2.08 2.83 25.14
CA THR A 38 2.34 1.75 26.11
C THR A 38 3.17 2.26 27.29
N ALA A 39 4.25 3.00 27.04
CA ALA A 39 5.09 3.56 28.09
C ALA A 39 4.32 4.56 28.97
N ALA A 40 3.48 5.40 28.37
CA ALA A 40 2.61 6.32 29.09
C ALA A 40 1.58 5.56 29.96
N ALA A 41 0.95 4.51 29.43
CA ALA A 41 0.01 3.69 30.18
C ALA A 41 0.69 2.97 31.35
N LEU A 42 1.92 2.47 31.16
CA LEU A 42 2.72 1.89 32.23
C LEU A 42 3.12 2.90 33.31
N ALA A 43 3.47 4.13 32.93
CA ALA A 43 3.74 5.21 33.88
C ALA A 43 2.49 5.55 34.72
N VAL A 44 1.30 5.50 34.13
CA VAL A 44 0.04 5.64 34.88
C VAL A 44 -0.19 4.44 35.81
N ALA A 45 0.12 3.22 35.35
CA ALA A 45 -0.03 2.01 36.15
C ALA A 45 0.79 2.06 37.45
N THR A 46 2.05 2.49 37.36
CA THR A 46 2.96 2.58 38.52
C THR A 46 2.49 3.65 39.51
N LEU A 47 1.97 4.78 39.02
CA LEU A 47 1.38 5.82 39.87
C LEU A 47 0.15 5.33 40.64
N LEU A 48 -0.66 4.47 40.02
CA LEU A 48 -1.89 3.95 40.62
C LEU A 48 -1.69 2.64 41.41
N SER A 49 -0.45 2.12 41.51
CA SER A 49 -0.15 0.80 42.10
C SER A 49 -1.04 -0.32 41.53
N SER A 50 -1.37 -0.20 40.24
CA SER A 50 -2.24 -1.13 39.52
C SER A 50 -1.40 -2.17 38.79
N SER A 51 -2.02 -3.28 38.35
CA SER A 51 -1.33 -4.31 37.56
C SER A 51 -0.75 -3.73 36.27
N GLU A 52 0.58 -3.74 36.12
CA GLU A 52 1.27 -3.17 34.95
C GLU A 52 0.93 -3.91 33.66
N PHE A 53 0.65 -5.22 33.74
CA PHE A 53 0.34 -6.04 32.58
C PHE A 53 -0.89 -5.53 31.82
N PHE A 54 -1.99 -5.25 32.51
CA PHE A 54 -3.22 -4.77 31.88
C PHE A 54 -3.09 -3.36 31.34
N TRP A 55 -2.35 -2.49 32.02
CA TRP A 55 -2.07 -1.13 31.53
C TRP A 55 -1.14 -1.13 30.33
N GLY A 56 -0.12 -1.99 30.31
CA GLY A 56 0.77 -2.17 29.16
C GLY A 56 0.01 -2.69 27.94
N LEU A 57 -0.80 -3.74 28.12
CA LEU A 57 -1.63 -4.29 27.04
C LEU A 57 -2.69 -3.28 26.57
N GLY A 58 -3.36 -2.61 27.51
CA GLY A 58 -4.35 -1.57 27.21
C GLY A 58 -3.74 -0.41 26.43
N GLY A 59 -2.57 0.08 26.86
CA GLY A 59 -1.82 1.12 26.17
C GLY A 59 -1.42 0.72 24.74
N ALA A 60 -0.95 -0.52 24.55
CA ALA A 60 -0.59 -1.05 23.23
C ALA A 60 -1.82 -1.13 22.29
N VAL A 61 -2.96 -1.60 22.78
CA VAL A 61 -4.21 -1.66 22.00
C VAL A 61 -4.69 -0.26 21.63
N VAL A 62 -4.66 0.69 22.57
CA VAL A 62 -5.05 2.08 22.29
C VAL A 62 -4.11 2.71 21.26
N GLY A 63 -2.80 2.52 21.40
CA GLY A 63 -1.81 2.96 20.41
C GLY A 63 -2.04 2.35 19.04
N PHE A 64 -2.36 1.06 18.99
CA PHE A 64 -2.67 0.38 17.74
C PHE A 64 -3.93 0.94 17.06
N VAL A 65 -5.00 1.21 17.81
CA VAL A 65 -6.21 1.84 17.28
C VAL A 65 -5.92 3.22 16.69
N ILE A 66 -5.05 4.01 17.36
CA ILE A 66 -4.60 5.31 16.83
C ILE A 66 -3.84 5.10 15.52
N CYS A 67 -2.91 4.15 15.46
CA CYS A 67 -2.19 3.83 14.23
C CYS A 67 -3.16 3.44 13.10
N VAL A 68 -4.15 2.58 13.35
CA VAL A 68 -5.15 2.18 12.35
C VAL A 68 -5.93 3.39 11.81
N ALA A 69 -6.27 4.36 12.66
CA ALA A 69 -6.95 5.58 12.22
C ALA A 69 -6.04 6.54 11.43
N VAL A 70 -4.76 6.61 11.79
CA VAL A 70 -3.77 7.52 11.15
C VAL A 70 -3.29 6.96 9.81
N PHE A 71 -3.04 5.66 9.71
CA PHE A 71 -2.57 5.02 8.49
C PHE A 71 -3.76 4.71 7.57
N THR A 72 -4.02 5.62 6.64
CA THR A 72 -5.08 5.47 5.62
C THR A 72 -4.85 4.20 4.79
N PRO A 73 -5.90 3.40 4.48
CA PRO A 73 -5.76 2.19 3.68
C PRO A 73 -5.17 2.48 2.31
N LYS A 74 -4.07 1.80 1.95
CA LYS A 74 -3.29 2.02 0.71
C LYS A 74 -3.99 1.61 -0.59
N ARG A 75 -5.20 1.04 -0.54
CA ARG A 75 -5.84 0.41 -1.71
C ARG A 75 -6.81 1.35 -2.42
N THR A 76 -6.29 2.17 -3.33
CA THR A 76 -7.12 2.82 -4.36
C THR A 76 -7.41 1.81 -5.46
N VAL A 77 -8.53 1.07 -5.33
CA VAL A 77 -8.98 0.17 -6.42
C VAL A 77 -9.61 1.02 -7.50
N ARG A 78 -8.85 1.33 -8.55
CA ARG A 78 -9.44 1.82 -9.81
C ARG A 78 -9.98 0.62 -10.56
N ILE A 79 -11.30 0.55 -10.70
CA ILE A 79 -11.94 -0.37 -11.64
C ILE A 79 -11.58 0.16 -13.03
N THR A 80 -10.68 -0.54 -13.72
CA THR A 80 -10.48 -0.31 -15.15
C THR A 80 -11.58 -1.10 -15.85
N ASP A 81 -12.60 -0.42 -16.35
CA ASP A 81 -13.56 -1.06 -17.26
C ASP A 81 -12.80 -1.50 -18.50
N GLY A 82 -12.53 -2.80 -18.58
CA GLY A 82 -11.99 -3.44 -19.77
C GLY A 82 -13.03 -3.40 -20.86
N THR A 83 -13.13 -2.27 -21.58
CA THR A 83 -13.65 -2.29 -22.95
C THR A 83 -12.65 -3.05 -23.78
N ALA A 84 -12.76 -4.38 -23.75
CA ALA A 84 -12.07 -5.28 -24.62
C ALA A 84 -12.33 -4.79 -26.05
N GLY A 85 -11.29 -4.25 -26.67
CA GLY A 85 -11.28 -3.97 -28.09
C GLY A 85 -11.64 -5.27 -28.80
N THR A 86 -12.88 -5.34 -29.27
CA THR A 86 -13.27 -6.31 -30.27
C THR A 86 -12.57 -5.89 -31.55
N SER A 87 -11.30 -6.30 -31.70
CA SER A 87 -10.68 -6.39 -33.01
C SER A 87 -11.39 -7.53 -33.74
N VAL A 88 -12.53 -7.21 -34.37
CA VAL A 88 -13.07 -8.05 -35.44
C VAL A 88 -11.99 -8.11 -36.51
N GLY A 89 -11.30 -9.25 -36.56
CA GLY A 89 -10.47 -9.62 -37.68
C GLY A 89 -11.38 -9.79 -38.90
N THR A 90 -11.43 -8.77 -39.75
CA THR A 90 -11.92 -8.94 -41.11
C THR A 90 -10.91 -9.80 -41.85
N THR A 91 -11.35 -10.99 -42.19
CA THR A 91 -10.67 -12.03 -42.96
C THR A 91 -9.99 -11.48 -44.20
N ASP A 92 -8.72 -11.82 -44.36
CA ASP A 92 -8.06 -11.90 -45.65
C ASP A 92 -8.84 -12.90 -46.53
N THR A 93 -9.33 -12.45 -47.68
CA THR A 93 -9.67 -13.31 -48.82
C THR A 93 -9.24 -12.57 -50.07
N THR A 94 -7.98 -12.76 -50.40
CA THR A 94 -7.48 -12.65 -51.76
C THR A 94 -8.16 -13.71 -52.62
N ALA A 95 -9.06 -13.29 -53.52
CA ALA A 95 -9.37 -14.00 -54.75
C ALA A 95 -9.53 -12.94 -55.84
N GLY A 96 -8.55 -12.88 -56.73
CA GLY A 96 -8.59 -11.96 -57.86
C GLY A 96 -9.67 -12.36 -58.86
N GLU A 97 -10.30 -11.36 -59.49
CA GLU A 97 -10.79 -11.49 -60.85
C GLU A 97 -10.74 -10.13 -61.55
N SER A 98 -10.45 -10.21 -62.84
CA SER A 98 -9.97 -9.23 -63.79
C SER A 98 -11.05 -8.39 -64.50
N GLY A 99 -10.66 -7.18 -64.95
CA GLY A 99 -11.26 -6.41 -66.07
C GLY A 99 -12.21 -5.28 -65.63
N ASP A 100 -12.27 -4.09 -66.21
CA ASP A 100 -11.62 -3.40 -67.34
C ASP A 100 -12.09 -1.91 -67.22
N PRO A 101 -11.33 -0.86 -67.56
CA PRO A 101 -11.83 0.52 -67.51
C PRO A 101 -12.44 0.96 -68.86
N ALA A 102 -13.66 1.51 -68.82
CA ALA A 102 -14.27 2.29 -69.89
C ALA A 102 -14.87 3.58 -69.33
#